data_AF-A0A166GQ99-F1
#
_entry.id   AF-A0A166GQ99-F1
#
_cell.length_a   1.000
_cell.length_b   1.000
_cell.length_c   1.000
_cell.angle_alpha   90.00
_cell.angle_beta   90.00
_cell.angle_gamma   90.00
#
_symmetry.space_group_name_H-M   'P 1'
#
loop_
_entity.id
_entity.type
_entity.pdbx_description
1 polymer ?
#
loop_
_entity_poly.entity_id
_entity_poly.type
_entity_poly.pdbx_seq_one_letter_code
_entity_poly.pdbx_strand_id
1 'polypeptide(L)'
;MIGIAANALVLDGTIKAQGQKTYHDDLPAGAGGSIHVDVGMLTGAGTFSVEGGRNTYNFRDTAPAGAGGRISVFADDVAGFTGVYRTASGVSSRNTVSGAGTTYVKLSTEDYGHLLSENGGRVAGAGSTPVASVGEHLITNVVLESGTTWRVTVEGTPWAADGNVVQKDLRGIQVDLDVTNENNPLYLITGNDGNSLLIESADDPSAYLSGTLGGVHLLQTIDVSAGASVDFGLDVVILADPANSNFSDVIAAQIN
;
A
#
# COMPACT_ATOMS: atom_id res chain seq x y z
N MET A 1 14.68 5.28 -5.26
CA MET A 1 14.51 4.28 -4.20
C MET A 1 15.77 4.30 -3.33
N ILE A 2 15.61 4.20 -2.01
CA ILE A 2 16.68 3.94 -1.04
C ILE A 2 16.39 2.58 -0.40
N GLY A 3 17.38 1.69 -0.35
CA GLY A 3 17.30 0.41 0.34
C GLY A 3 18.36 0.34 1.45
N ILE A 4 17.97 -0.14 2.63
CA ILE A 4 18.85 -0.28 3.78
C ILE A 4 18.68 -1.69 4.33
N ALA A 5 19.77 -2.44 4.38
CA ALA A 5 19.83 -3.76 4.98
C ALA A 5 20.98 -3.79 6.00
N ALA A 6 20.69 -4.05 7.27
CA ALA A 6 21.70 -4.05 8.34
C ALA A 6 21.22 -4.78 9.60
N ASN A 7 22.13 -5.28 10.44
CA ASN A 7 21.72 -5.84 11.74
C ASN A 7 21.11 -4.77 12.67
N ALA A 8 21.60 -3.53 12.61
CA ALA A 8 21.07 -2.42 13.38
C ALA A 8 21.18 -1.11 12.60
N LEU A 9 20.14 -0.28 12.70
CA LEU A 9 20.10 1.09 12.20
C LEU A 9 19.74 2.03 13.36
N VAL A 10 20.68 2.92 13.70
CA VAL A 10 20.42 4.07 14.57
C VAL A 10 20.18 5.27 13.68
N LEU A 11 18.94 5.78 13.67
CA LEU A 11 18.56 6.94 12.89
C LEU A 11 18.28 8.13 13.80
N ASP A 12 19.26 9.03 13.94
CA ASP A 12 19.09 10.33 14.61
C ASP A 12 19.01 11.50 13.62
N GLY A 13 19.27 11.24 12.35
CA GLY A 13 19.24 12.21 11.25
C GLY A 13 17.99 12.11 10.39
N THR A 14 18.14 12.31 9.08
CA THR A 14 17.03 12.12 8.14
C THR A 14 17.48 11.34 6.92
N ILE A 15 16.70 10.32 6.55
CA ILE A 15 16.82 9.60 5.28
C ILE A 15 15.71 10.13 4.36
N LYS A 16 16.07 10.70 3.21
CA LYS A 16 15.14 11.41 2.31
C LYS A 16 15.15 10.83 0.91
N ALA A 17 13.97 10.43 0.44
CA ALA A 17 13.67 10.20 -0.98
C ALA A 17 12.46 11.06 -1.38
N GLN A 18 12.57 12.37 -1.17
CA GLN A 18 11.48 13.33 -1.40
C GLN A 18 11.36 13.72 -2.88
N GLY A 19 10.16 14.13 -3.27
CA GLY A 19 9.88 14.67 -4.59
C GLY A 19 10.48 16.06 -4.81
N GLN A 20 10.90 16.33 -6.04
CA GLN A 20 11.49 17.62 -6.40
C GLN A 20 10.45 18.75 -6.34
N LYS A 21 10.82 19.85 -5.69
CA LYS A 21 10.04 21.09 -5.71
C LYS A 21 10.13 21.76 -7.08
N THR A 22 9.03 22.35 -7.51
CA THR A 22 8.97 23.14 -8.75
C THR A 22 8.68 24.61 -8.44
N TYR A 23 9.18 25.47 -9.33
CA TYR A 23 9.01 26.93 -9.31
C TYR A 23 8.37 27.42 -10.62
N HIS A 24 7.70 26.53 -11.36
CA HIS A 24 7.05 26.81 -12.64
C HIS A 24 5.57 26.45 -12.58
N ASP A 25 4.75 27.26 -13.25
CA ASP A 25 3.30 27.14 -13.35
C ASP A 25 2.84 25.94 -14.20
N ASP A 26 3.63 25.55 -15.20
CA ASP A 26 3.27 24.50 -16.15
C ASP A 26 3.85 23.10 -15.81
N LEU A 27 4.66 22.99 -14.76
CA LEU A 27 5.34 21.73 -14.42
C LEU A 27 4.82 21.13 -13.12
N PRO A 28 4.35 19.87 -13.10
CA PRO A 28 4.00 19.20 -11.86
C PRO A 28 5.24 19.04 -10.96
N ALA A 29 5.03 19.10 -9.66
CA ALA A 29 6.11 18.79 -8.72
C ALA A 29 6.38 17.27 -8.68
N GLY A 30 7.62 16.89 -8.36
CA GLY A 30 8.00 15.48 -8.33
C GLY A 30 7.27 14.71 -7.23
N ALA A 31 6.90 13.46 -7.49
CA ALA A 31 6.36 12.57 -6.48
C ALA A 31 7.44 12.11 -5.49
N GLY A 32 7.02 11.74 -4.28
CA GLY A 32 7.84 11.04 -3.31
C GLY A 32 8.36 9.71 -3.86
N GLY A 33 9.59 9.37 -3.50
CA GLY A 33 10.23 8.11 -3.85
C GLY A 33 9.84 6.98 -2.90
N SER A 34 10.77 6.04 -2.71
CA SER A 34 10.58 4.93 -1.78
C SER A 34 11.79 4.71 -0.90
N ILE A 35 11.54 4.29 0.35
CA ILE A 35 12.54 3.83 1.31
C ILE A 35 12.13 2.42 1.76
N HIS A 36 13.06 1.48 1.64
CA HIS A 36 12.92 0.12 2.17
C HIS A 36 13.99 -0.13 3.22
N VAL A 37 13.58 -0.59 4.39
CA VAL A 37 14.42 -0.87 5.54
C VAL A 37 14.17 -2.32 5.96
N ASP A 38 15.24 -3.10 6.00
CA ASP A 38 15.26 -4.48 6.50
C ASP A 38 16.38 -4.58 7.54
N VAL A 39 16.02 -4.53 8.82
CA VAL A 39 17.02 -4.44 9.90
C VAL A 39 16.68 -5.27 11.11
N GLY A 40 17.67 -5.83 11.80
CA GLY A 40 17.39 -6.49 13.09
C GLY A 40 16.81 -5.50 14.11
N MET A 41 17.50 -4.37 14.32
CA MET A 41 17.07 -3.36 15.30
C MET A 41 17.03 -1.95 14.69
N LEU A 42 15.90 -1.25 14.86
CA LEU A 42 15.76 0.16 14.51
C LEU A 42 15.63 0.99 15.79
N THR A 43 16.51 1.98 15.97
CA THR A 43 16.46 2.92 17.10
C THR A 43 16.73 4.35 16.68
N GLY A 44 16.53 5.30 17.60
CA GLY A 44 16.79 6.72 17.41
C GLY A 44 15.52 7.55 17.23
N ALA A 45 15.69 8.86 17.09
CA ALA A 45 14.60 9.84 17.03
C ALA A 45 14.52 10.61 15.71
N GLY A 46 15.20 10.12 14.67
CA GLY A 46 15.31 10.76 13.37
C GLY A 46 14.07 10.56 12.49
N THR A 47 14.20 10.78 11.19
CA THR A 47 13.06 10.82 10.27
C THR A 47 13.34 10.08 8.98
N PHE A 48 12.38 9.26 8.55
CA PHE A 48 12.27 8.80 7.17
C PHE A 48 11.32 9.73 6.42
N SER A 49 11.72 10.24 5.26
CA SER A 49 10.86 11.15 4.51
C SER A 49 10.82 10.83 3.01
N VAL A 50 9.61 10.60 2.54
CA VAL A 50 9.26 10.38 1.14
C VAL A 50 8.17 11.38 0.70
N GLU A 51 8.16 12.57 1.30
CA GLU A 51 7.15 13.59 0.97
C GLU A 51 7.18 13.99 -0.50
N GLY A 52 6.01 14.34 -1.03
CA GLY A 52 5.87 14.90 -2.36
C GLY A 52 6.47 16.30 -2.49
N GLY A 53 6.88 16.65 -3.71
CA GLY A 53 7.39 17.98 -4.05
C GLY A 53 6.30 19.04 -3.96
N ARG A 54 6.66 20.24 -3.48
CA ARG A 54 5.75 21.40 -3.47
C ARG A 54 5.80 22.15 -4.80
N ASN A 55 4.68 22.76 -5.18
CA ASN A 55 4.66 23.82 -6.20
C ASN A 55 4.53 25.18 -5.50
N THR A 56 5.44 26.11 -5.80
CA THR A 56 5.58 27.37 -5.04
C THR A 56 5.44 28.63 -5.89
N TYR A 57 4.95 28.51 -7.13
CA TYR A 57 4.85 29.67 -8.03
C TYR A 57 3.52 30.43 -7.88
N ASN A 58 3.57 31.75 -7.70
CA ASN A 58 2.42 32.54 -7.22
C ASN A 58 1.47 33.06 -8.32
N PHE A 59 1.73 32.81 -9.60
CA PHE A 59 0.98 33.42 -10.69
C PHE A 59 0.40 32.34 -11.62
N ARG A 60 -0.88 32.01 -11.42
CA ARG A 60 -1.75 31.15 -12.26
C ARG A 60 -1.76 29.62 -12.02
N ASP A 61 -1.08 29.11 -11.00
CA ASP A 61 -0.94 27.66 -10.69
C ASP A 61 -2.21 26.81 -10.91
N THR A 62 -2.11 25.86 -11.85
CA THR A 62 -3.01 24.69 -11.98
C THR A 62 -2.24 23.37 -11.84
N ALA A 63 -0.91 23.39 -11.89
CA ALA A 63 -0.09 22.18 -11.82
C ALA A 63 -0.14 21.52 -10.42
N PRO A 64 -0.38 20.20 -10.33
CA PRO A 64 -0.53 19.50 -9.06
C PRO A 64 0.80 19.44 -8.30
N ALA A 65 0.68 19.40 -6.97
CA ALA A 65 1.80 19.05 -6.11
C ALA A 65 2.15 17.55 -6.27
N GLY A 66 3.35 17.17 -5.87
CA GLY A 66 3.76 15.77 -5.88
C GLY A 66 2.98 14.96 -4.86
N ALA A 67 2.59 13.74 -5.20
CA ALA A 67 2.06 12.78 -4.22
C ALA A 67 3.17 12.31 -3.26
N GLY A 68 2.76 11.80 -2.10
CA GLY A 68 3.65 11.13 -1.17
C GLY A 68 4.20 9.80 -1.70
N GLY A 69 5.33 9.37 -1.14
CA GLY A 69 6.01 8.13 -1.50
C GLY A 69 5.77 6.97 -0.52
N ARG A 70 6.50 5.87 -0.67
CA ARG A 70 6.31 4.67 0.17
C ARG A 70 7.48 4.39 1.10
N ILE A 71 7.19 4.04 2.35
CA ILE A 71 8.16 3.53 3.31
C ILE A 71 7.78 2.09 3.67
N SER A 72 8.75 1.19 3.68
CA SER A 72 8.59 -0.16 4.23
C SER A 72 9.69 -0.43 5.24
N VAL A 73 9.31 -0.96 6.40
CA VAL A 73 10.21 -1.33 7.49
C VAL A 73 9.89 -2.75 7.90
N PHE A 74 10.84 -3.64 7.69
CA PHE A 74 10.86 -4.98 8.25
C PHE A 74 11.95 -4.98 9.33
N ALA A 75 11.56 -5.32 10.56
CA ALA A 75 12.53 -5.35 11.65
C ALA A 75 12.29 -6.45 12.68
N ASP A 76 13.29 -6.82 13.48
CA ASP A 76 13.04 -7.67 14.65
C ASP A 76 12.56 -6.83 15.85
N ASP A 77 13.11 -5.63 16.02
CA ASP A 77 12.80 -4.72 17.13
C ASP A 77 12.82 -3.25 16.70
N VAL A 78 11.76 -2.51 17.05
CA VAL A 78 11.61 -1.06 16.84
C VAL A 78 11.33 -0.30 18.14
N ALA A 79 11.38 -0.95 19.31
CA ALA A 79 11.00 -0.35 20.59
C ALA A 79 11.85 0.87 20.96
N GLY A 80 13.09 0.93 20.47
CA GLY A 80 13.99 2.08 20.66
C GLY A 80 13.85 3.17 19.60
N PHE A 81 12.95 3.05 18.63
CA PHE A 81 12.69 4.07 17.62
C PHE A 81 11.53 4.97 18.03
N THR A 82 11.83 6.24 18.27
CA THR A 82 10.83 7.28 18.58
C THR A 82 10.77 8.34 17.48
N GLY A 83 11.29 8.00 16.30
CA GLY A 83 11.33 8.89 15.15
C GLY A 83 9.99 9.00 14.43
N VAL A 84 10.02 9.56 13.23
CA VAL A 84 8.81 9.86 12.44
C VAL A 84 8.94 9.35 11.02
N TYR A 85 7.85 8.79 10.50
CA TYR A 85 7.66 8.50 9.08
C TYR A 85 6.89 9.64 8.44
N ARG A 86 7.45 10.28 7.42
CA ARG A 86 6.80 11.38 6.69
C ARG A 86 6.47 10.95 5.27
N THR A 87 5.19 10.77 5.00
CA THR A 87 4.67 10.34 3.70
C THR A 87 3.73 11.34 3.08
N ALA A 88 3.49 12.50 3.70
CA ALA A 88 2.59 13.50 3.18
C ALA A 88 2.87 13.93 1.72
N SER A 89 1.81 14.31 1.02
CA SER A 89 1.88 14.97 -0.28
C SER A 89 2.56 16.33 -0.20
N GLY A 90 2.99 16.84 -1.35
CA GLY A 90 3.29 18.26 -1.50
C GLY A 90 2.02 19.12 -1.44
N VAL A 91 2.23 20.43 -1.43
CA VAL A 91 1.15 21.42 -1.55
C VAL A 91 1.52 22.44 -2.63
N SER A 92 0.54 22.90 -3.40
CA SER A 92 0.71 24.00 -4.36
C SER A 92 0.38 25.37 -3.73
N SER A 93 0.71 26.46 -4.41
CA SER A 93 0.37 27.82 -3.96
C SER A 93 -1.15 28.05 -3.84
N ARG A 94 -1.97 27.26 -4.55
CA ARG A 94 -3.44 27.26 -4.46
C ARG A 94 -4.01 26.22 -3.50
N ASN A 95 -3.16 25.62 -2.67
CA ASN A 95 -3.56 24.57 -1.73
C ASN A 95 -4.16 23.34 -2.44
N THR A 96 -3.74 23.03 -3.67
CA THR A 96 -4.04 21.73 -4.27
C THR A 96 -3.19 20.68 -3.55
N VAL A 97 -3.87 19.64 -3.07
CA VAL A 97 -3.31 18.56 -2.26
C VAL A 97 -3.40 17.28 -3.07
N SER A 98 -2.29 16.55 -3.12
CA SER A 98 -2.22 15.23 -3.76
C SER A 98 -2.37 14.13 -2.71
N GLY A 99 -2.41 12.87 -3.15
CA GLY A 99 -2.45 11.73 -2.23
C GLY A 99 -1.23 11.68 -1.31
N ALA A 100 -1.47 11.33 -0.05
CA ALA A 100 -0.41 10.92 0.85
C ALA A 100 0.26 9.66 0.33
N GLY A 101 1.40 9.34 0.90
CA GLY A 101 2.06 8.07 0.72
C GLY A 101 1.79 7.13 1.89
N THR A 102 2.26 5.89 1.80
CA THR A 102 2.05 4.87 2.83
C THR A 102 3.35 4.48 3.52
N THR A 103 3.26 4.14 4.80
CA THR A 103 4.30 3.45 5.57
C THR A 103 3.78 2.08 5.97
N TYR A 104 4.56 1.03 5.71
CA TYR A 104 4.29 -0.31 6.21
C TYR A 104 5.39 -0.72 7.19
N VAL A 105 5.02 -1.13 8.39
CA VAL A 105 5.96 -1.62 9.42
C VAL A 105 5.54 -3.03 9.82
N LYS A 106 6.45 -4.00 9.76
CA LYS A 106 6.18 -5.37 10.21
C LYS A 106 7.34 -5.90 11.01
N LEU A 107 7.07 -6.37 12.22
CA LEU A 107 8.06 -7.08 13.01
C LEU A 107 8.18 -8.54 12.58
N SER A 108 9.37 -9.12 12.74
CA SER A 108 9.59 -10.54 12.42
C SER A 108 8.77 -11.49 13.30
N THR A 109 8.36 -11.04 14.49
CA THR A 109 7.49 -11.76 15.42
C THR A 109 6.00 -11.57 15.14
N GLU A 110 5.62 -10.67 14.23
CA GLU A 110 4.23 -10.40 13.88
C GLU A 110 3.81 -11.17 12.64
N ASP A 111 2.60 -11.70 12.65
CA ASP A 111 2.02 -12.32 11.46
C ASP A 111 1.66 -11.26 10.41
N TYR A 112 1.13 -10.11 10.86
CA TYR A 112 0.70 -8.99 10.01
C TYR A 112 1.39 -7.69 10.39
N GLY A 113 1.61 -6.82 9.40
CA GLY A 113 2.19 -5.50 9.63
C GLY A 113 1.15 -4.41 9.83
N HIS A 114 1.64 -3.24 10.20
CA HIS A 114 0.91 -2.01 10.41
C HIS A 114 0.99 -1.11 9.17
N LEU A 115 -0.14 -0.59 8.70
CA LEU A 115 -0.19 0.38 7.60
C LEU A 115 -0.50 1.78 8.15
N LEU A 116 0.32 2.76 7.80
CA LEU A 116 0.14 4.15 8.19
C LEU A 116 0.09 5.06 6.95
N SER A 117 -0.80 6.04 6.96
CA SER A 117 -0.89 7.08 5.94
C SER A 117 -1.27 8.40 6.60
N GLU A 118 -0.33 9.34 6.60
CA GLU A 118 -0.51 10.69 7.15
C GLU A 118 -0.24 11.73 6.08
N ASN A 119 -1.10 12.75 5.97
CA ASN A 119 -0.92 13.80 4.96
C ASN A 119 -0.46 15.15 5.55
N GLY A 120 0.10 15.15 6.75
CA GLY A 120 0.63 16.36 7.40
C GLY A 120 -0.41 17.48 7.57
N GLY A 121 -1.69 17.14 7.73
CA GLY A 121 -2.82 18.05 7.88
C GLY A 121 -3.40 18.55 6.55
N ARG A 122 -2.96 18.00 5.42
CA ARG A 122 -3.42 18.38 4.08
C ARG A 122 -4.57 17.46 3.67
N VAL A 123 -5.79 17.99 3.53
CA VAL A 123 -6.95 17.17 3.16
C VAL A 123 -6.90 16.85 1.67
N ALA A 124 -6.64 15.58 1.33
CA ALA A 124 -6.67 15.10 -0.04
C ALA A 124 -8.08 14.67 -0.47
N GLY A 125 -8.30 14.55 -1.78
CA GLY A 125 -9.52 13.95 -2.31
C GLY A 125 -9.67 12.48 -1.89
N ALA A 126 -10.91 12.00 -1.82
CA ALA A 126 -11.20 10.59 -1.60
C ALA A 126 -10.54 9.74 -2.70
N GLY A 127 -9.94 8.60 -2.31
CA GLY A 127 -9.25 7.71 -3.25
C GLY A 127 -7.87 8.18 -3.71
N SER A 128 -7.32 9.22 -3.07
CA SER A 128 -6.07 9.82 -3.54
C SER A 128 -4.81 8.97 -3.31
N THR A 129 -4.87 7.98 -2.43
CA THR A 129 -3.79 7.03 -2.16
C THR A 129 -4.26 5.60 -2.48
N PRO A 130 -4.29 5.22 -3.77
CA PRO A 130 -4.67 3.86 -4.15
C PRO A 130 -3.61 2.85 -3.70
N VAL A 131 -4.07 1.75 -3.13
CA VAL A 131 -3.29 0.57 -2.77
C VAL A 131 -3.47 -0.47 -3.86
N ALA A 132 -2.46 -1.34 -4.04
CA ALA A 132 -2.63 -2.48 -4.92
C ALA A 132 -3.75 -3.38 -4.36
N SER A 133 -4.74 -3.71 -5.17
CA SER A 133 -5.94 -4.44 -4.82
C SER A 133 -6.19 -5.53 -5.88
N VAL A 134 -6.82 -6.62 -5.50
CA VAL A 134 -7.17 -7.72 -6.42
C VAL A 134 -8.47 -7.42 -7.14
N GLY A 135 -9.43 -6.80 -6.45
CA GLY A 135 -10.80 -6.61 -6.90
C GLY A 135 -11.67 -7.86 -6.71
N GLU A 136 -12.93 -7.74 -7.14
CA GLU A 136 -13.88 -8.87 -7.19
C GLU A 136 -14.06 -9.37 -8.63
N HIS A 137 -13.84 -10.67 -8.86
CA HIS A 137 -13.84 -11.22 -10.21
C HIS A 137 -14.39 -12.64 -10.29
N LEU A 138 -15.12 -12.95 -11.37
CA LEU A 138 -15.63 -14.29 -11.64
C LEU A 138 -14.49 -15.23 -12.05
N ILE A 139 -14.35 -16.37 -11.36
CA ILE A 139 -13.37 -17.42 -11.68
C ILE A 139 -13.85 -18.21 -12.90
N THR A 140 -13.01 -18.27 -13.93
CA THR A 140 -13.30 -19.00 -15.19
C THR A 140 -12.45 -20.25 -15.37
N ASN A 141 -11.32 -20.38 -14.67
CA ASN A 141 -10.50 -21.58 -14.68
C ASN A 141 -9.69 -21.71 -13.39
N VAL A 142 -9.46 -22.95 -12.95
CA VAL A 142 -8.56 -23.28 -11.84
C VAL A 142 -7.75 -24.51 -12.26
N VAL A 143 -6.43 -24.36 -12.32
CA VAL A 143 -5.55 -25.45 -12.77
C VAL A 143 -4.29 -25.53 -11.92
N LEU A 144 -3.88 -26.75 -11.59
CA LEU A 144 -2.60 -27.01 -10.95
C LEU A 144 -1.47 -26.77 -11.97
N GLU A 145 -0.55 -25.86 -11.68
CA GLU A 145 0.62 -25.65 -12.54
C GLU A 145 1.74 -26.62 -12.20
N SER A 146 2.12 -26.68 -10.92
CA SER A 146 3.16 -27.57 -10.42
C SER A 146 3.15 -27.59 -8.90
N GLY A 147 3.49 -28.74 -8.29
CA GLY A 147 3.62 -28.85 -6.83
C GLY A 147 2.35 -28.45 -6.10
N THR A 148 2.40 -27.34 -5.37
CA THR A 148 1.28 -26.71 -4.64
C THR A 148 0.85 -25.38 -5.27
N THR A 149 1.38 -25.03 -6.44
CA THR A 149 1.07 -23.79 -7.14
C THR A 149 -0.11 -23.98 -8.08
N TRP A 150 -1.19 -23.24 -7.82
CA TRP A 150 -2.40 -23.22 -8.62
C TRP A 150 -2.54 -21.91 -9.37
N ARG A 151 -2.99 -21.99 -10.61
CA ARG A 151 -3.40 -20.83 -11.40
C ARG A 151 -4.91 -20.69 -11.33
N VAL A 152 -5.37 -19.53 -10.91
CA VAL A 152 -6.79 -19.13 -10.91
C VAL A 152 -6.96 -18.05 -11.96
N THR A 153 -7.71 -18.33 -13.03
CA THR A 153 -7.99 -17.39 -14.12
C THR A 153 -9.38 -16.80 -13.93
N VAL A 154 -9.51 -15.50 -14.15
CA VAL A 154 -10.77 -14.76 -14.04
C VAL A 154 -11.28 -14.26 -15.38
N GLU A 155 -12.55 -13.85 -15.41
CA GLU A 155 -13.13 -13.16 -16.57
C GLU A 155 -12.44 -11.80 -16.82
N GLY A 156 -12.22 -11.48 -18.09
CA GLY A 156 -11.60 -10.21 -18.49
C GLY A 156 -10.09 -10.18 -18.31
N THR A 157 -9.54 -8.97 -18.14
CA THR A 157 -8.09 -8.73 -17.92
C THR A 157 -7.87 -7.65 -16.83
N PRO A 158 -8.38 -7.85 -15.62
CA PRO A 158 -8.42 -6.80 -14.58
C PRO A 158 -7.04 -6.31 -14.14
N TRP A 159 -5.98 -7.10 -14.35
CA TRP A 159 -4.62 -6.80 -13.90
C TRP A 159 -3.66 -6.48 -15.06
N ALA A 160 -4.19 -6.26 -16.27
CA ALA A 160 -3.39 -5.90 -17.43
C ALA A 160 -3.00 -4.41 -17.46
N ALA A 161 -1.87 -4.11 -18.12
CA ALA A 161 -1.21 -2.80 -18.09
C ALA A 161 -1.85 -1.73 -19.01
N ASP A 162 -3.10 -1.89 -19.44
CA ASP A 162 -3.70 -1.08 -20.50
C ASP A 162 -4.27 0.27 -20.00
N GLY A 163 -3.45 0.99 -19.24
CA GLY A 163 -3.47 2.45 -19.25
C GLY A 163 -3.79 3.18 -17.94
N ASN A 164 -4.10 2.51 -16.83
CA ASN A 164 -4.34 3.21 -15.55
C ASN A 164 -4.32 2.37 -14.25
N VAL A 165 -3.62 1.24 -14.19
CA VAL A 165 -3.69 0.38 -12.99
C VAL A 165 -2.45 0.48 -12.12
N VAL A 166 -2.68 0.73 -10.83
CA VAL A 166 -1.71 0.74 -9.72
C VAL A 166 -1.21 -0.68 -9.39
N GLN A 167 -1.76 -1.71 -10.04
CA GLN A 167 -1.69 -3.12 -9.64
C GLN A 167 -0.95 -3.98 -10.67
N LYS A 168 0.36 -3.81 -10.76
CA LYS A 168 1.20 -4.70 -11.59
C LYS A 168 1.64 -5.96 -10.86
N ASP A 169 1.66 -5.88 -9.54
CA ASP A 169 2.21 -6.91 -8.68
C ASP A 169 1.28 -7.07 -7.49
N LEU A 170 0.59 -8.19 -7.44
CA LEU A 170 -0.34 -8.55 -6.36
C LEU A 170 0.29 -9.53 -5.37
N ARG A 171 1.59 -9.83 -5.51
CA ARG A 171 2.29 -10.74 -4.61
C ARG A 171 2.25 -10.23 -3.18
N GLY A 172 1.95 -11.14 -2.25
CA GLY A 172 1.84 -10.81 -0.83
C GLY A 172 0.43 -10.42 -0.38
N ILE A 173 -0.51 -10.19 -1.31
CA ILE A 173 -1.94 -10.00 -0.98
C ILE A 173 -2.60 -11.37 -0.85
N GLN A 174 -3.61 -11.48 0.01
CA GLN A 174 -4.42 -12.69 0.16
C GLN A 174 -5.62 -12.61 -0.79
N VAL A 175 -6.11 -13.77 -1.24
CA VAL A 175 -7.35 -13.85 -2.02
C VAL A 175 -8.30 -14.86 -1.39
N ASP A 176 -9.55 -14.46 -1.25
CA ASP A 176 -10.68 -15.37 -1.01
C ASP A 176 -11.21 -15.82 -2.38
N LEU A 177 -11.31 -17.12 -2.61
CA LEU A 177 -11.80 -17.66 -3.88
C LEU A 177 -13.33 -17.76 -3.94
N ASP A 178 -14.03 -17.46 -2.84
CA ASP A 178 -15.48 -17.35 -2.81
C ASP A 178 -15.94 -16.34 -1.75
N VAL A 179 -16.15 -15.10 -2.19
CA VAL A 179 -16.59 -13.97 -1.35
C VAL A 179 -17.95 -14.17 -0.68
N THR A 180 -18.70 -15.20 -1.04
CA THR A 180 -20.02 -15.48 -0.44
C THR A 180 -19.93 -16.26 0.87
N ASN A 181 -18.75 -16.77 1.23
CA ASN A 181 -18.52 -17.53 2.46
C ASN A 181 -17.29 -17.00 3.22
N GLU A 182 -17.56 -16.26 4.30
CA GLU A 182 -16.57 -15.64 5.18
C GLU A 182 -15.65 -16.63 5.91
N ASN A 183 -15.92 -17.93 5.86
CA ASN A 183 -15.09 -18.97 6.50
C ASN A 183 -14.16 -19.68 5.52
N ASN A 184 -14.07 -19.21 4.27
CA ASN A 184 -13.17 -19.79 3.29
C ASN A 184 -11.70 -19.58 3.70
N PRO A 185 -10.82 -20.55 3.37
CA PRO A 185 -9.39 -20.33 3.49
C PRO A 185 -8.96 -19.16 2.57
N LEU A 186 -8.05 -18.35 3.08
CA LEU A 186 -7.38 -17.32 2.31
C LEU A 186 -6.12 -17.88 1.68
N TYR A 187 -5.84 -17.47 0.44
CA TYR A 187 -4.71 -17.94 -0.34
C TYR A 187 -3.72 -16.82 -0.63
N LEU A 188 -2.44 -17.05 -0.35
CA LEU A 188 -1.40 -16.07 -0.64
C LEU A 188 -1.15 -16.02 -2.14
N ILE A 189 -1.25 -14.83 -2.72
CA ILE A 189 -0.86 -14.59 -4.10
C ILE A 189 0.66 -14.59 -4.20
N THR A 190 1.20 -15.49 -5.02
CA THR A 190 2.63 -15.65 -5.30
C THR A 190 3.04 -15.12 -6.68
N GLY A 191 2.05 -14.80 -7.52
CA GLY A 191 2.25 -14.12 -8.79
C GLY A 191 0.93 -13.76 -9.46
N ASN A 192 0.97 -12.89 -10.46
CA ASN A 192 -0.18 -12.63 -11.31
C ASN A 192 0.26 -12.26 -12.73
N ASP A 193 -0.63 -12.44 -13.69
CA ASP A 193 -0.56 -11.83 -15.01
C ASP A 193 -1.84 -11.00 -15.26
N GLY A 194 -2.17 -10.71 -16.52
CA GLY A 194 -3.30 -9.84 -16.85
C GLY A 194 -4.67 -10.36 -16.42
N ASN A 195 -4.85 -11.68 -16.27
CA ASN A 195 -6.14 -12.28 -15.92
C ASN A 195 -6.03 -13.52 -15.03
N SER A 196 -4.84 -13.85 -14.52
CA SER A 196 -4.65 -14.99 -13.63
C SER A 196 -3.84 -14.63 -12.40
N LEU A 197 -4.19 -15.25 -11.27
CA LEU A 197 -3.39 -15.30 -10.05
C LEU A 197 -2.70 -16.65 -9.96
N LEU A 198 -1.48 -16.65 -9.41
CA LEU A 198 -0.80 -17.82 -8.91
C LEU A 198 -0.93 -17.82 -7.39
N ILE A 199 -1.40 -18.93 -6.83
CA ILE A 199 -1.57 -19.12 -5.39
C ILE A 199 -0.88 -20.41 -4.94
N GLU A 200 -0.50 -20.46 -3.67
CA GLU A 200 -0.04 -21.70 -3.03
C GLU A 200 -1.17 -22.34 -2.22
N SER A 201 -1.45 -23.63 -2.47
CA SER A 201 -2.38 -24.41 -1.68
C SER A 201 -1.96 -25.88 -1.60
N ALA A 202 -2.09 -26.45 -0.40
CA ALA A 202 -1.94 -27.88 -0.17
C ALA A 202 -3.21 -28.67 -0.57
N ASP A 203 -4.36 -28.01 -0.57
CA ASP A 203 -5.65 -28.60 -0.96
C ASP A 203 -5.98 -28.25 -2.42
N ASP A 204 -7.05 -28.84 -2.95
CA ASP A 204 -7.52 -28.59 -4.31
C ASP A 204 -8.57 -27.46 -4.34
N PRO A 205 -8.25 -26.26 -4.86
CA PRO A 205 -9.17 -25.13 -4.95
C PRO A 205 -10.10 -25.20 -6.18
N SER A 206 -10.08 -26.27 -6.99
CA SER A 206 -10.93 -26.36 -8.19
C SER A 206 -12.43 -26.33 -7.90
N ALA A 207 -12.84 -26.60 -6.65
CA ALA A 207 -14.20 -26.46 -6.20
C ALA A 207 -14.74 -25.01 -6.29
N TYR A 208 -13.85 -24.01 -6.33
CA TYR A 208 -14.22 -22.59 -6.46
C TYR A 208 -14.45 -22.14 -7.91
N LEU A 209 -14.36 -23.04 -8.90
CA LEU A 209 -14.66 -22.72 -10.30
C LEU A 209 -16.09 -22.16 -10.44
N SER A 210 -16.23 -21.06 -11.18
CA SER A 210 -17.49 -20.29 -11.32
C SER A 210 -17.91 -19.51 -10.07
N GLY A 211 -17.11 -19.53 -9.00
CA GLY A 211 -17.24 -18.63 -7.86
C GLY A 211 -16.70 -17.23 -8.16
N THR A 212 -16.95 -16.29 -7.25
CA THR A 212 -16.40 -14.93 -7.31
C THR A 212 -15.27 -14.81 -6.30
N LEU A 213 -14.06 -14.51 -6.77
CA LEU A 213 -12.94 -14.21 -5.89
C LEU A 213 -12.97 -12.75 -5.42
N GLY A 214 -12.29 -12.47 -4.32
CA GLY A 214 -12.09 -11.12 -3.77
C GLY A 214 -10.73 -10.98 -3.09
N GLY A 215 -10.12 -9.80 -3.21
CA GLY A 215 -8.86 -9.50 -2.54
C GLY A 215 -9.04 -9.24 -1.05
N VAL A 216 -8.04 -9.66 -0.26
CA VAL A 216 -8.02 -9.51 1.19
C VAL A 216 -6.67 -8.98 1.65
N HIS A 217 -6.70 -7.88 2.40
CA HIS A 217 -5.56 -7.30 3.09
C HIS A 217 -5.62 -7.62 4.57
N LEU A 218 -4.70 -8.46 5.04
CA LEU A 218 -4.53 -8.75 6.47
C LEU A 218 -3.51 -7.77 7.07
N LEU A 219 -3.95 -6.99 8.05
CA LEU A 219 -3.12 -6.00 8.74
C LEU A 219 -3.25 -6.17 10.26
N GLN A 220 -2.18 -5.84 10.98
CA GLN A 220 -2.24 -5.77 12.44
C GLN A 220 -3.05 -4.54 12.87
N THR A 221 -2.64 -3.36 12.40
CA THR A 221 -3.42 -2.12 12.53
C THR A 221 -3.35 -1.29 11.25
N ILE A 222 -4.28 -0.34 11.15
CA ILE A 222 -4.25 0.71 10.14
C ILE A 222 -4.38 2.08 10.81
N ASP A 223 -3.57 3.06 10.39
CA ASP A 223 -3.68 4.46 10.81
C ASP A 223 -3.77 5.36 9.56
N VAL A 224 -4.97 5.89 9.31
CA VAL A 224 -5.20 6.89 8.27
C VAL A 224 -5.62 8.18 8.93
N SER A 225 -4.78 9.21 8.80
CA SER A 225 -4.93 10.44 9.55
C SER A 225 -4.37 11.67 8.84
N ALA A 226 -4.58 12.83 9.47
CA ALA A 226 -4.06 14.12 9.05
C ALA A 226 -4.37 14.49 7.58
N GLY A 227 -5.57 14.14 7.09
CA GLY A 227 -6.08 14.46 5.76
C GLY A 227 -5.70 13.45 4.65
N ALA A 228 -5.19 12.28 5.03
CA ALA A 228 -4.93 11.19 4.09
C ALA A 228 -6.22 10.55 3.58
N SER A 229 -6.15 9.87 2.43
CA SER A 229 -7.24 9.01 1.96
C SER A 229 -6.66 7.79 1.28
N VAL A 230 -6.89 6.62 1.85
CA VAL A 230 -6.38 5.33 1.36
C VAL A 230 -7.52 4.56 0.72
N ASP A 231 -7.24 3.92 -0.42
CA ASP A 231 -8.23 3.21 -1.21
C ASP A 231 -7.73 1.83 -1.60
N PHE A 232 -8.42 0.81 -1.08
CA PHE A 232 -8.18 -0.60 -1.35
C PHE A 232 -9.13 -1.13 -2.45
N GLY A 233 -9.86 -0.25 -3.13
CA GLY A 233 -10.81 -0.62 -4.16
C GLY A 233 -11.95 -1.45 -3.59
N LEU A 234 -12.15 -2.63 -4.17
CA LEU A 234 -13.16 -3.60 -3.74
C LEU A 234 -12.61 -4.65 -2.77
N ASP A 235 -11.35 -4.54 -2.36
CA ASP A 235 -10.75 -5.51 -1.46
C ASP A 235 -11.26 -5.30 -0.02
N VAL A 236 -11.27 -6.40 0.73
CA VAL A 236 -11.58 -6.41 2.15
C VAL A 236 -10.29 -6.18 2.95
N VAL A 237 -10.35 -5.33 3.97
CA VAL A 237 -9.29 -5.17 4.95
C VAL A 237 -9.72 -5.86 6.24
N ILE A 238 -8.95 -6.83 6.70
CA ILE A 238 -9.17 -7.52 7.98
C ILE A 238 -8.10 -7.07 8.96
N LEU A 239 -8.53 -6.58 10.13
CA LEU A 239 -7.64 -6.07 11.17
C LEU A 239 -7.54 -7.04 12.33
N ALA A 240 -6.32 -7.44 12.68
CA ALA A 240 -6.08 -8.26 13.88
C ALA A 240 -6.24 -7.46 15.18
N ASP A 241 -6.04 -6.13 15.13
CA ASP A 241 -6.22 -5.22 16.24
C ASP A 241 -6.94 -3.93 15.81
N PRO A 242 -8.26 -4.00 15.58
CA PRO A 242 -9.05 -2.83 15.18
C PRO A 242 -9.17 -1.80 16.30
N ALA A 243 -9.03 -2.20 17.57
CA ALA A 243 -9.15 -1.31 18.72
C ALA A 243 -8.00 -0.29 18.80
N ASN A 244 -6.82 -0.65 18.31
CA ASN A 244 -5.65 0.23 18.21
C ASN A 244 -5.44 0.80 16.79
N SER A 245 -6.42 0.65 15.91
CA SER A 245 -6.43 1.27 14.58
C SER A 245 -7.06 2.66 14.61
N ASN A 246 -6.66 3.52 13.68
CA ASN A 246 -7.11 4.90 13.57
C ASN A 246 -7.79 5.14 12.21
N PHE A 247 -9.08 5.50 12.28
CA PHE A 247 -9.96 5.76 11.14
C PHE A 247 -10.38 7.25 11.07
N SER A 248 -9.52 8.15 11.54
CA SER A 248 -9.84 9.58 11.61
C SER A 248 -10.07 10.23 10.25
N ASP A 249 -9.58 9.61 9.17
CA ASP A 249 -9.72 10.07 7.80
C ASP A 249 -10.25 8.95 6.87
N VAL A 250 -10.31 9.22 5.56
CA VAL A 250 -11.06 8.42 4.59
C VAL A 250 -10.35 7.12 4.24
N ILE A 251 -11.03 6.00 4.49
CA ILE A 251 -10.63 4.67 4.00
C ILE A 251 -11.74 4.17 3.07
N ALA A 252 -11.39 3.90 1.81
CA ALA A 252 -12.27 3.23 0.87
C ALA A 252 -11.92 1.74 0.85
N ALA A 253 -12.62 0.96 1.66
CA ALA A 253 -12.54 -0.49 1.76
C ALA A 253 -13.77 -1.03 2.51
N GLN A 254 -14.06 -2.32 2.36
CA GLN A 254 -14.81 -3.05 3.39
C GLN A 254 -13.85 -3.40 4.53
N ILE A 255 -14.18 -3.05 5.77
CA ILE A 255 -13.34 -3.34 6.95
C ILE A 255 -14.06 -4.34 7.83
N ASN A 256 -13.41 -5.48 8.08
CA ASN A 256 -13.91 -6.59 8.89
C ASN A 256 -13.02 -6.82 10.13
#